data_AF-A0A170SZM0-F1
#
_entry.id   AF-A0A170SZM0-F1
#
_cell.length_a   1.000
_cell.length_b   1.000
_cell.length_c   1.000
_cell.angle_alpha   90.00
_cell.angle_beta   90.00
_cell.angle_gamma   90.00
#
_symmetry.space_group_name_H-M   'P 1'
#
loop_
_entity.id
_entity.type
_entity.pdbx_description
1 polymer ?
#
loop_
_entity_poly.entity_id
_entity_poly.type
_entity_poly.pdbx_seq_one_letter_code
_entity_poly.pdbx_strand_id
1 'polypeptide(L)' 'MQNNGDLGIKIIVDNKVKFIPVEIIDTEYNGDVWVSNIPDTLDIITLGHEYVLDNAYIKYVS' A
#
# COMPACT_ATOMS: atom_id res chain seq x y z
N MET A 1 7.41 12.49 -3.28
CA MET A 1 5.98 12.87 -3.27
C MET A 1 5.37 12.33 -4.54
N GLN A 2 4.30 11.53 -4.45
CA GLN A 2 3.51 11.14 -5.63
C GLN A 2 2.69 12.35 -6.03
N ASN A 3 3.11 13.01 -7.10
CA ASN A 3 2.58 14.31 -7.49
C ASN A 3 1.37 14.22 -8.42
N ASN A 4 0.88 13.01 -8.70
CA ASN A 4 -0.11 12.77 -9.75
C ASN A 4 -1.53 12.55 -9.21
N GLY A 5 -1.70 12.52 -7.88
CA GLY A 5 -3.00 12.24 -7.25
C GLY A 5 -3.41 10.76 -7.30
N ASP A 6 -2.49 9.86 -7.68
CA ASP A 6 -2.75 8.42 -7.70
C ASP A 6 -3.03 7.89 -6.30
N LEU A 7 -4.16 7.20 -6.13
CA LEU A 7 -4.46 6.43 -4.93
C LEU A 7 -3.75 5.08 -5.02
N GLY A 8 -3.17 4.63 -3.92
CA GLY A 8 -2.49 3.35 -3.89
C GLY A 8 -2.11 2.89 -2.49
N ILE A 9 -1.51 1.72 -2.44
CA ILE A 9 -1.03 1.09 -1.21
C ILE A 9 0.48 0.92 -1.26
N LYS A 10 1.11 0.87 -0.07
CA LYS A 10 2.52 0.53 0.08
C LYS A 10 2.64 -0.94 0.44
N ILE A 11 3.33 -1.67 -0.41
CA ILE A 11 3.60 -3.10 -0.27
C ILE A 11 5.09 -3.34 -0.04
N ILE A 12 5.42 -4.57 0.32
CA ILE A 12 6.80 -5.01 0.50
C ILE A 12 7.17 -6.01 -0.60
N VAL A 13 8.22 -5.71 -1.36
CA VAL A 13 8.79 -6.58 -2.39
C VAL A 13 10.30 -6.61 -2.17
N ASP A 14 10.87 -7.80 -2.01
CA ASP A 14 12.31 -8.00 -1.78
C ASP A 14 12.86 -7.12 -0.64
N ASN A 15 12.14 -7.06 0.48
CA ASN A 15 12.46 -6.26 1.67
C ASN A 15 12.54 -4.73 1.42
N LYS A 16 11.88 -4.25 0.36
CA LYS A 16 11.77 -2.83 0.03
C LYS A 16 10.32 -2.40 -0.10
N VAL A 17 10.07 -1.16 0.27
CA VAL A 17 8.78 -0.50 0.04
C VAL A 17 8.57 -0.30 -1.45
N LYS A 18 7.39 -0.67 -1.92
CA LYS A 18 6.89 -0.35 -3.26
C LYS A 18 5.51 0.25 -3.16
N PHE A 19 5.28 1.36 -3.85
CA PHE A 19 3.92 1.84 -4.08
C PHE A 19 3.33 1.19 -5.32
N ILE A 20 2.08 0.74 -5.20
CA ILE A 20 1.26 0.33 -6.33
C ILE A 20 -0.05 1.12 -6.34
N PRO A 21 -0.50 1.63 -7.50
CA PRO A 21 -1.80 2.25 -7.60
C PRO A 21 -2.90 1.21 -7.42
N VAL A 22 -4.03 1.62 -6.85
CA VAL A 22 -5.22 0.78 -6.69
C VAL A 22 -6.45 1.54 -7.14
N GLU A 23 -7.48 0.81 -7.56
CA GLU A 23 -8.79 1.38 -7.88
C GLU A 23 -9.79 0.98 -6.79
N ILE A 24 -10.55 1.95 -6.28
CA ILE A 24 -11.65 1.67 -5.35
C ILE A 24 -12.81 1.11 -6.15
N ILE A 25 -13.28 -0.07 -5.77
CA ILE A 25 -14.50 -0.69 -6.30
C ILE A 25 -15.71 -0.20 -5.49
N ASP A 26 -15.59 -0.23 -4.16
CA ASP A 26 -16.67 0.13 -3.25
C ASP A 26 -16.11 0.51 -1.86
N THR A 27 -16.94 1.17 -1.06
CA THR A 27 -16.65 1.53 0.33
C THR A 27 -17.86 1.22 1.19
N GLU A 28 -17.68 0.48 2.27
CA GLU A 28 -18.75 0.15 3.21
C GLU A 28 -18.75 1.10 4.41
N TYR A 29 -19.92 1.30 5.03
CA TYR A 29 -20.08 2.21 6.17
C TYR A 29 -19.28 1.80 7.41
N ASN A 30 -18.84 0.55 7.49
CA ASN A 30 -18.02 0.01 8.58
C ASN A 30 -16.52 0.36 8.44
N GLY A 31 -16.13 1.04 7.36
CA GLY A 31 -14.75 1.43 7.09
C GLY A 31 -13.99 0.46 6.19
N ASP A 32 -14.63 -0.60 5.71
CA ASP A 32 -14.02 -1.50 4.73
C ASP A 32 -14.01 -0.85 3.34
N VAL A 33 -12.90 -1.05 2.62
CA VAL A 33 -12.71 -0.53 1.26
C VAL A 33 -12.36 -1.70 0.35
N TRP A 34 -13.17 -1.90 -0.68
CA TRP A 34 -12.93 -2.89 -1.71
C TRP A 34 -12.05 -2.27 -2.80
N VAL A 35 -10.92 -2.91 -3.10
CA VAL A 35 -9.96 -2.43 -4.09
C VAL A 35 -9.68 -3.47 -5.17
N SER A 36 -9.35 -3.02 -6.37
CA SER A 36 -8.93 -3.84 -7.49
C SER A 36 -7.50 -3.51 -7.94
N ASN A 37 -7.03 -4.20 -8.99
CA ASN A 37 -5.72 -4.02 -9.61
C ASN A 37 -4.54 -4.32 -8.67
N ILE A 38 -4.70 -5.36 -7.83
CA ILE A 38 -3.68 -5.85 -6.92
C ILE A 38 -3.46 -7.36 -7.11
N PRO A 39 -2.26 -7.89 -6.80
CA PRO A 39 -2.02 -9.33 -6.75
C PRO A 39 -2.93 -10.04 -5.73
N ASP A 40 -3.20 -11.33 -5.97
CA ASP A 40 -4.00 -12.18 -5.06
C ASP A 40 -3.42 -12.28 -3.64
N THR A 41 -2.11 -12.11 -3.48
CA THR A 41 -1.43 -12.14 -2.19
C THR A 41 -0.25 -11.16 -2.20
N LEU A 42 -0.16 -10.34 -1.16
CA LEU A 42 0.89 -9.34 -0.97
C LEU A 42 1.09 -9.02 0.51
N ASP A 43 2.27 -8.51 0.85
CA ASP A 43 2.54 -7.95 2.17
C ASP A 43 2.28 -6.44 2.15
N ILE A 44 1.34 -5.98 2.97
CA ILE A 44 0.96 -4.56 3.11
C ILE A 44 1.57 -3.94 4.37
N ILE A 45 1.99 -2.68 4.27
CA ILE A 45 2.39 -1.87 5.41
C ILE A 45 1.14 -1.24 6.04
N THR A 46 0.73 -1.74 7.21
CA THR A 46 -0.44 -1.23 7.95
C THR A 46 -0.11 -0.12 8.96
N LEU A 47 1.16 -0.02 9.38
CA LEU A 47 1.65 0.98 10.34
C LEU A 47 2.97 1.58 9.85
N GLY A 48 3.13 2.90 10.01
CA GLY A 48 4.35 3.62 9.63
C GLY A 48 4.50 3.89 8.13
N HIS A 49 3.44 3.69 7.34
CA HIS A 49 3.44 3.95 5.90
C HIS A 49 3.75 5.42 5.56
N GLU A 50 3.47 6.35 6.47
CA GLU A 50 3.72 7.78 6.38
C GLU A 50 5.22 8.14 6.48
N TYR A 51 6.05 7.27 7.07
CA TYR A 51 7.47 7.53 7.32
C TYR A 51 8.43 6.89 6.31
N VAL A 52 7.91 6.04 5.41
CA VAL A 52 8.74 5.31 4.45
C VAL A 52 8.54 5.82 3.03
N LEU A 53 9.63 5.96 2.29
CA LEU A 53 9.60 6.33 0.87
C LEU A 53 9.68 5.09 -0.02
N ASP A 54 9.32 5.24 -1.29
CA ASP A 54 9.50 4.17 -2.28
C ASP A 54 10.97 3.72 -2.33
N ASN A 55 11.20 2.41 -2.42
CA ASN A 55 12.51 1.73 -2.33
C ASN A 55 13.22 1.79 -0.97
N ALA A 56 12.62 2.34 0.08
CA ALA A 56 13.19 2.25 1.42
C ALA A 56 13.30 0.78 1.85
N TYR A 57 14.40 0.42 2.52
CA TYR A 57 14.52 -0.87 3.17
C TYR A 57 13.65 -0.89 4.42
N ILE A 58 12.99 -2.02 4.65
CA ILE A 58 12.19 -2.24 5.84
C ILE A 58 12.84 -3.27 6.75
N LYS A 59 12.48 -3.18 8.02
CA LYS A 59 12.72 -4.22 9.01
C LYS A 59 11.37 -4.52 9.64
N TYR A 60 10.88 -5.73 9.44
CA TYR A 60 9.67 -6.17 10.12
C TYR A 60 9.89 -6.14 11.64
N VAL A 61 8.91 -5.59 12.35
CA VAL A 61 8.82 -5.62 13.80
C VAL A 61 7.50 -6.34 14.10
N SER A 62 7.61 -7.55 14.67
CA SER A 62 6.50 -8.40 15.09
C SER A 62 6.19 -8.21 16.57
#